data_AF-C0EFI9-F1
#
_entry.id   AF-C0EFI9-F1
#
_cell.length_a   1.000
_cell.length_b   1.000
_cell.length_c   1.000
_cell.angle_alpha   90.00
_cell.angle_beta   90.00
_cell.angle_gamma   90.00
#
_symmetry.space_group_name_H-M   'P 1'
#
loop_
_entity.id
_entity.type
_entity.pdbx_description
1 polymer ?
#
loop_
_entity_poly.entity_id
_entity_poly.type
_entity_poly.pdbx_seq_one_letter_code
_entity_poly.pdbx_strand_id
1 'polypeptide(L)'
;MDVALIIGLTFTGLAVVFAALIILIFCMWVMGAIMKRVTGKQTKSPAQAPKAPAAPQAPAPVVEEGVTGETVAVISAAIAAMLGSDRPVAIRSIKRAKDSRPAWNMAGVTENTRPF
;
A
#
# COMPACT_ATOMS: atom_id res chain seq x y z
N MET A 1 -13.65 3.19 -48.58
CA MET A 1 -13.16 3.06 -47.19
C MET A 1 -11.79 3.69 -47.19
N ASP A 2 -11.65 4.89 -46.62
CA ASP A 2 -10.43 5.68 -46.70
C ASP A 2 -9.33 5.06 -45.84
N VAL A 3 -8.62 4.07 -46.40
CA VAL A 3 -7.53 3.34 -45.74
C VAL A 3 -6.47 4.29 -45.18
N ALA A 4 -6.24 5.43 -45.83
CA ALA A 4 -5.37 6.50 -45.33
C ALA A 4 -5.85 7.10 -44.01
N LEU A 5 -7.17 7.27 -43.82
CA LEU A 5 -7.77 7.79 -42.61
C LEU A 5 -7.66 6.76 -41.46
N ILE A 6 -7.88 5.48 -41.77
CA ILE A 6 -7.73 4.38 -40.81
C ILE A 6 -6.29 4.28 -40.32
N ILE A 7 -5.31 4.34 -41.22
CA ILE A 7 -3.88 4.35 -40.87
C ILE A 7 -3.56 5.56 -39.99
N GLY A 8 -3.99 6.76 -40.39
CA GLY A 8 -3.76 7.98 -39.61
C GLY A 8 -4.33 7.89 -38.19
N LEU A 9 -5.56 7.42 -38.04
CA LEU A 9 -6.23 7.24 -36.75
C LEU A 9 -5.54 6.21 -35.85
N THR A 10 -5.02 5.14 -36.45
CA THR A 10 -4.31 4.09 -35.73
C THR A 10 -2.97 4.60 -35.19
N PHE A 11 -2.21 5.35 -35.99
CA PHE A 11 -0.95 5.96 -35.54
C PHE A 11 -1.15 7.04 -34.49
N THR A 12 -2.18 7.89 -34.63
CA THR A 12 -2.49 8.90 -33.60
C THR A 12 -2.99 8.25 -32.31
N GLY A 13 -3.81 7.19 -32.39
CA GLY A 13 -4.21 6.40 -31.23
C GLY A 13 -3.02 5.75 -30.51
N LEU A 14 -2.12 5.13 -31.27
CA LEU A 14 -0.88 4.56 -30.73
C LEU A 14 -0.03 5.64 -30.03
N ALA A 15 0.17 6.79 -30.68
CA ALA A 15 0.94 7.90 -30.13
C ALA A 15 0.32 8.46 -28.84
N VAL A 16 -1.01 8.61 -28.79
CA VAL A 16 -1.74 9.08 -27.60
C VAL A 16 -1.61 8.09 -26.44
N VAL A 17 -1.72 6.78 -26.70
CA VAL A 17 -1.56 5.76 -25.65
C VAL A 17 -0.14 5.79 -25.09
N PHE A 18 0.89 5.82 -25.95
CA PHE A 18 2.28 5.94 -25.50
C PHE A 18 2.52 7.23 -24.69
N ALA A 19 2.00 8.36 -25.16
CA ALA A 19 2.10 9.64 -24.44
C ALA A 19 1.43 9.57 -23.07
N ALA A 20 0.24 8.98 -22.97
CA ALA A 20 -0.47 8.81 -21.71
C ALA A 20 0.31 7.94 -20.71
N LEU A 21 0.91 6.83 -21.17
CA LEU A 21 1.76 5.98 -20.32
C LEU A 21 3.00 6.73 -19.83
N ILE A 22 3.68 7.47 -20.71
CA ILE A 22 4.87 8.26 -20.34
C ILE A 22 4.50 9.32 -19.29
N ILE A 23 3.40 10.05 -19.48
CA ILE A 23 2.93 11.07 -18.55
C ILE A 23 2.60 10.45 -17.18
N LEU A 24 1.96 9.28 -17.16
CA LEU A 24 1.62 8.58 -15.92
C LEU A 24 2.87 8.14 -15.15
N ILE A 25 3.85 7.56 -15.85
CA ILE A 25 5.15 7.16 -15.27
C ILE A 25 5.90 8.39 -14.75
N PHE A 26 5.91 9.48 -15.51
CA PHE A 26 6.54 10.74 -15.10
C PHE A 26 5.91 11.29 -13.82
N CYS A 27 4.58 11.27 -13.70
CA CYS A 27 3.88 11.71 -12.50
C CYS A 27 4.25 10.87 -11.26
N MET A 28 4.33 9.54 -11.43
CA MET A 28 4.82 8.62 -10.40
C MET A 28 6.28 8.91 -10.00
N TRP A 29 7.13 9.21 -10.98
CA TRP A 29 8.53 9.52 -10.75
C TRP A 29 8.72 10.83 -9.98
N VAL A 30 7.95 11.87 -10.30
CA VAL A 30 7.99 13.15 -9.59
C VAL A 30 7.59 12.98 -8.12
N MET A 31 6.51 12.24 -7.84
CA MET A 31 6.10 11.96 -6.45
C MET A 31 7.18 11.17 -5.69
N GLY A 32 7.76 10.15 -6.32
CA GLY A 32 8.88 9.38 -5.75
C GLY A 32 10.15 10.22 -5.52
N ALA A 33 10.45 11.14 -6.44
CA ALA A 33 11.58 12.04 -6.35
C ALA A 33 11.40 13.06 -5.21
N ILE A 34 10.20 13.62 -5.04
CA ILE A 34 9.88 14.53 -3.93
C ILE A 34 10.02 13.79 -2.60
N MET A 35 9.48 12.58 -2.47
CA MET A 35 9.60 11.80 -1.24
C MET A 35 11.07 11.46 -0.91
N LYS A 36 11.88 11.16 -1.94
CA LYS A 36 13.32 10.92 -1.78
C LYS A 36 14.10 12.18 -1.38
N ARG A 37 13.66 13.37 -1.81
CA ARG A 37 14.25 14.67 -1.42
C ARG A 37 13.88 15.06 0.01
N VAL A 38 12.66 14.75 0.46
CA VAL A 38 12.19 15.04 1.83
C VAL A 38 12.75 14.04 2.86
N THR A 39 12.90 12.76 2.48
CA THR A 39 13.44 11.69 3.35
C THR A 39 14.97 11.53 3.27
N GLY A 40 15.67 12.39 2.53
CA GLY A 40 17.13 12.36 2.31
C GLY A 40 18.03 12.57 3.54
N LYS A 41 17.52 12.42 4.77
CA LYS A 41 18.28 12.50 6.02
C LYS A 41 18.24 11.24 6.90
N GLN A 42 17.89 10.08 6.35
CA GLN A 42 18.03 8.79 7.03
C GLN A 42 18.64 7.76 6.06
N THR A 43 19.86 8.03 5.57
CA THR A 43 20.69 6.98 4.96
C THR A 43 21.28 6.13 6.09
N LYS A 44 20.51 5.16 6.60
CA LYS A 44 21.14 4.00 7.25
C LYS A 44 21.75 3.17 6.14
N SER A 45 23.07 3.30 6.03
CA SER A 45 23.95 2.48 5.20
C SER A 45 23.58 1.00 5.32
N PRO A 46 23.53 0.21 4.23
CA PRO A 46 23.47 -1.24 4.34
C PRO A 46 24.74 -1.69 5.07
N ALA A 47 24.55 -2.26 6.26
CA ALA A 47 25.63 -2.92 6.99
C ALA A 47 26.21 -4.02 6.08
N GLN A 48 27.50 -3.89 5.86
CA GLN A 48 28.35 -4.82 5.11
C GLN A 48 28.10 -6.25 5.60
N ALA A 49 27.68 -7.13 4.68
CA ALA A 49 27.48 -8.54 4.96
C ALA A 49 28.82 -9.25 5.20
N PRO A 50 28.95 -10.07 6.25
CA PRO A 50 29.91 -11.16 6.27
C PRO A 50 29.24 -12.46 5.79
N LYS A 51 29.81 -13.10 4.75
CA LYS A 51 29.64 -14.54 4.46
C LYS A 51 30.08 -15.33 5.71
N ALA A 52 29.45 -16.41 6.17
CA ALA A 52 29.20 -17.71 5.54
C ALA A 52 28.29 -18.58 6.48
N PRO A 53 27.78 -19.75 6.04
CA PRO A 53 26.44 -20.26 6.39
C PRO A 53 26.37 -21.25 7.57
N ALA A 54 25.28 -21.22 8.35
CA ALA A 54 24.79 -22.36 9.13
C ALA A 54 23.30 -22.23 9.52
N ALA A 55 22.55 -23.31 9.27
CA ALA A 55 21.21 -23.71 9.75
C ALA A 55 20.00 -22.76 9.54
N PRO A 56 18.90 -23.22 8.89
CA PRO A 56 17.63 -22.48 8.87
C PRO A 56 16.98 -22.51 10.26
N GLN A 57 17.27 -21.52 11.08
CA GLN A 57 16.35 -21.12 12.13
C GLN A 57 15.23 -20.35 11.45
N ALA A 58 14.00 -20.87 11.55
CA ALA A 58 12.81 -20.17 11.09
C ALA A 58 12.84 -18.72 11.61
N PRO A 59 12.73 -17.70 10.73
CA PRO A 59 12.69 -16.32 11.19
C PRO A 59 11.54 -16.17 12.17
N ALA A 60 11.86 -15.81 13.42
CA ALA A 60 10.87 -15.34 14.37
C ALA A 60 10.07 -14.23 13.69
N PRO A 61 8.73 -14.22 13.80
CA PRO A 61 7.91 -13.23 13.13
C PRO A 61 8.40 -11.85 13.55
N VAL A 62 8.88 -11.09 12.58
CA VAL A 62 9.09 -9.65 12.72
C VAL A 62 7.72 -9.12 13.14
N VAL A 63 7.58 -8.81 14.43
CA VAL A 63 6.44 -8.04 14.91
C VAL A 63 6.65 -6.68 14.28
N GLU A 64 6.06 -6.47 13.10
CA GLU A 64 5.83 -5.12 12.60
C GLU A 64 5.21 -4.35 13.76
N GLU A 65 5.85 -3.23 14.10
CA GLU A 65 5.32 -2.29 15.07
C GLU A 65 3.83 -2.14 14.78
N GLY A 66 3.03 -2.48 15.80
CA GLY A 66 1.58 -2.40 15.67
C GLY A 66 1.16 -1.02 15.19
N VAL A 67 -0.06 -0.94 14.65
CA VAL A 67 -0.72 0.27 14.13
C VAL A 67 -0.01 1.55 14.56
N THR A 68 0.78 2.12 13.65
CA THR A 68 1.61 3.29 13.93
C THR A 68 0.74 4.48 14.31
N GLY A 69 1.26 5.38 15.15
CA GLY A 69 0.52 6.59 15.55
C GLY A 69 0.04 7.43 14.35
N GLU A 70 0.79 7.42 13.25
CA GLU A 70 0.39 8.02 11.98
C GLU A 70 -0.88 7.38 11.41
N THR A 71 -0.92 6.04 11.35
CA THR A 71 -2.10 5.30 10.88
C THR A 71 -3.31 5.58 11.76
N VAL A 72 -3.12 5.65 13.08
CA VAL A 72 -4.19 6.01 14.02
C VAL A 72 -4.71 7.43 13.76
N ALA A 73 -3.82 8.39 13.51
CA ALA A 73 -4.18 9.78 13.22
C ALA A 73 -4.93 9.93 11.89
N VAL A 74 -4.51 9.20 10.85
CA VAL A 74 -5.20 9.20 9.55
C VAL A 74 -6.60 8.60 9.68
N ILE A 75 -6.73 7.46 10.37
CA ILE A 75 -8.02 6.80 10.59
C ILE A 75 -8.95 7.69 11.45
N SER A 76 -8.41 8.32 12.50
CA SER A 76 -9.21 9.19 13.37
C SER A 76 -9.70 10.45 12.64
N ALA A 77 -8.85 11.05 11.80
CA ALA A 77 -9.23 12.16 10.94
C ALA A 77 -10.31 11.78 9.92
N ALA A 78 -10.19 10.59 9.30
CA ALA A 78 -11.19 10.09 8.36
C ALA A 78 -12.55 9.89 9.04
N ILE A 79 -12.57 9.29 10.24
CA ILE A 79 -13.80 9.08 11.01
C ILE A 79 -14.40 10.43 11.44
N ALA A 80 -13.58 11.38 11.89
CA ALA A 80 -14.04 12.72 12.26
C ALA A 80 -14.65 13.46 11.07
N ALA A 81 -14.07 13.33 9.87
CA ALA A 81 -14.64 13.89 8.65
C ALA A 81 -15.97 13.24 8.26
N MET A 82 -16.12 11.92 8.47
CA MET A 82 -17.36 11.19 8.17
C MET A 82 -18.49 11.50 9.15
N LEU A 83 -18.17 11.67 10.45
CA LEU A 83 -19.18 11.87 11.49
C LEU A 83 -19.67 13.33 11.56
N GLY A 84 -18.95 14.25 10.91
CA GLY A 84 -19.24 15.68 10.95
C GLY A 84 -18.87 16.32 12.30
N SER A 85 -18.73 17.65 12.30
CA SER A 85 -18.25 18.45 13.43
C SER A 85 -19.20 18.52 14.64
N ASP A 86 -20.29 17.75 14.64
CA ASP A 86 -21.41 17.92 15.58
C ASP A 86 -21.05 17.44 17.00
N ARG A 87 -20.07 16.54 17.15
CA ARG A 87 -19.64 16.05 18.48
C ARG A 87 -18.13 15.82 18.57
N PRO A 88 -17.50 16.10 19.73
CA PRO A 88 -16.10 15.78 19.96
C PRO A 88 -15.91 14.26 20.02
N VAL A 89 -15.09 13.72 19.11
CA VAL A 89 -14.73 12.29 19.07
C VAL A 89 -13.38 12.11 19.75
N ALA A 90 -13.31 11.22 20.75
CA ALA A 90 -12.08 10.89 21.46
C ALA A 90 -11.83 9.38 21.44
N ILE A 91 -10.58 8.98 21.15
CA ILE A 91 -10.16 7.57 21.18
C ILE A 91 -9.86 7.19 22.63
N ARG A 92 -10.59 6.23 23.17
CA ARG A 92 -10.48 5.85 24.59
C ARG A 92 -9.47 4.72 24.85
N SER A 93 -9.37 3.76 23.94
CA SER A 93 -8.39 2.69 24.02
C SER A 93 -8.17 2.05 22.66
N ILE A 94 -6.92 1.74 22.34
CA ILE A 94 -6.53 0.95 21.17
C ILE A 94 -5.98 -0.36 21.70
N LYS A 95 -6.74 -1.44 21.52
CA LYS A 95 -6.32 -2.78 21.91
C LYS A 95 -6.41 -3.67 20.69
N ARG A 96 -5.39 -4.50 20.45
CA ARG A 96 -5.54 -5.60 19.50
C ARG A 96 -6.66 -6.50 20.05
N ALA A 97 -7.61 -6.87 19.18
CA ALA A 97 -8.60 -7.87 19.55
C ALA A 97 -7.86 -9.15 19.94
N LYS A 98 -7.99 -9.55 21.20
CA LYS A 98 -7.37 -10.77 21.71
C LYS A 98 -8.14 -11.94 21.08
N ASP A 99 -7.44 -12.78 20.33
CA ASP A 99 -7.92 -14.07 19.81
C ASP A 99 -9.16 -14.05 18.90
N SER A 100 -9.42 -12.95 18.18
CA SER A 100 -10.36 -13.02 17.05
C SER A 100 -9.57 -13.32 15.79
N ARG A 101 -9.59 -14.59 15.34
CA ARG A 101 -9.25 -14.89 13.94
C ARG A 101 -10.06 -13.91 13.09
N PRO A 102 -9.43 -13.14 12.17
CA PRO A 102 -10.15 -12.12 11.41
C PRO A 102 -11.36 -12.77 10.73
N ALA A 103 -12.48 -12.06 10.64
CA ALA A 103 -13.74 -12.60 10.15
C ALA A 103 -13.58 -13.34 8.80
N TRP A 104 -12.66 -12.88 7.95
CA TRP A 104 -12.30 -13.54 6.69
C TRP A 104 -11.56 -14.87 6.86
N ASN A 105 -10.65 -14.98 7.83
CA ASN A 105 -9.98 -16.25 8.14
C ASN A 105 -10.98 -17.26 8.70
N MET A 106 -11.89 -16.82 9.58
CA MET A 106 -12.98 -17.67 10.06
C MET A 106 -13.91 -18.10 8.94
N ALA A 107 -14.37 -17.17 8.10
CA ALA A 107 -15.26 -17.48 6.98
C ALA A 107 -14.62 -18.48 6.00
N GLY A 108 -13.34 -18.29 5.65
CA GLY A 108 -12.64 -19.22 4.76
C GLY A 108 -12.51 -20.63 5.33
N VAL A 109 -12.20 -20.75 6.63
CA VAL A 109 -12.16 -22.07 7.30
C VAL A 109 -13.55 -22.69 7.34
N THR A 110 -14.57 -21.94 7.78
CA THR A 110 -15.94 -22.43 7.90
C THR A 110 -16.50 -22.93 6.56
N GLU A 111 -16.26 -22.22 5.45
CA GLU A 111 -16.70 -22.66 4.12
C GLU A 111 -15.92 -23.86 3.60
N ASN A 112 -14.60 -23.88 3.78
CA ASN A 112 -13.74 -24.96 3.27
C ASN A 112 -13.86 -26.25 4.10
N THR A 113 -14.33 -26.17 5.35
CA THR A 113 -14.59 -27.33 6.21
C THR A 113 -16.07 -27.66 6.35
N ARG A 114 -16.95 -27.03 5.57
CA ARG A 114 -18.38 -27.38 5.59
C ARG A 114 -18.55 -28.76 4.94
N PRO A 115 -19.22 -29.72 5.60
CA PRO A 115 -19.50 -31.02 4.97
C PRO A 115 -20.40 -30.82 3.74
N PHE A 116 -20.19 -31.66 2.72
CA PHE A 116 -21.00 -31.72 1.52
C PHE A 116 -22.35 -32.38 1.76
#